data_AF-A0A7W1VEF8-F1
#
_entry.id   AF-A0A7W1VEF8-F1
#
_cell.length_a   1.000
_cell.length_b   1.000
_cell.length_c   1.000
_cell.angle_alpha   90.00
_cell.angle_beta   90.00
_cell.angle_gamma   90.00
#
_symmetry.space_group_name_H-M   'P 1'
#
loop_
_entity.id
_entity.type
_entity.pdbx_description
1 polymer ?
#
loop_
_entity_poly.entity_id
_entity_poly.type
_entity_poly.pdbx_seq_one_letter_code
_entity_poly.pdbx_strand_id
1 'polypeptide(L)'
;MTITIDLPSEVETKIKAQASNDGVKVEDYVKILIKEASDRREQSEKASEKTFREILAPVHKGFTESGMSEDEIIQMFEEAREEVWQEKQNSK
;
A
#
# COMPACT_ATOMS: atom_id res chain seq x y z
N MET A 1 -16.74 20.03 -11.75
CA MET A 1 -17.43 19.15 -12.73
C MET A 1 -18.56 18.44 -12.01
N THR A 2 -19.69 18.22 -12.67
CA THR A 2 -20.83 17.49 -12.08
C THR A 2 -20.96 16.16 -12.78
N ILE A 3 -21.09 15.08 -12.00
CA ILE A 3 -21.28 13.72 -12.50
C ILE A 3 -22.52 13.17 -11.81
N THR A 4 -23.42 12.57 -12.58
CA THR A 4 -24.56 11.80 -12.07
C THR A 4 -24.24 10.33 -12.23
N ILE A 5 -24.42 9.56 -11.15
CA ILE A 5 -24.16 8.12 -11.12
C ILE A 5 -25.36 7.41 -10.51
N ASP A 6 -25.80 6.34 -11.18
CA ASP A 6 -26.84 5.45 -10.65
C ASP A 6 -26.18 4.37 -9.79
N LEU A 7 -26.61 4.27 -8.53
CA LEU A 7 -26.10 3.29 -7.58
C LEU A 7 -27.16 2.22 -7.31
N PRO A 8 -26.76 0.93 -7.19
CA PRO A 8 -27.64 -0.07 -6.62
C PRO A 8 -28.09 0.36 -5.21
N SER A 9 -29.35 0.11 -4.87
CA SER A 9 -29.97 0.51 -3.60
C SER A 9 -29.23 0.00 -2.36
N GLU A 10 -28.62 -1.19 -2.45
CA GLU A 10 -27.76 -1.74 -1.40
C GLU A 10 -26.51 -0.86 -1.16
N VAL A 11 -25.87 -0.40 -2.24
CA VAL A 11 -24.66 0.43 -2.18
C VAL A 11 -24.99 1.81 -1.63
N GLU A 12 -26.09 2.41 -2.10
CA GLU A 12 -26.56 3.70 -1.58
C GLU A 12 -26.80 3.66 -0.07
N THR A 13 -27.42 2.57 0.43
CA THR A 13 -27.70 2.39 1.85
C THR A 13 -26.42 2.29 2.67
N LYS A 14 -25.43 1.52 2.19
CA LYS A 14 -24.12 1.41 2.85
C LYS A 14 -23.39 2.75 2.91
N ILE A 15 -23.36 3.50 1.80
CA ILE A 15 -22.73 4.82 1.73
C ILE A 15 -23.41 5.79 2.71
N LYS A 16 -24.74 5.81 2.78
CA LYS A 16 -25.48 6.64 3.74
C LYS A 16 -25.14 6.31 5.19
N ALA A 17 -25.09 5.02 5.53
CA ALA A 17 -24.72 4.56 6.87
C ALA A 17 -23.27 4.95 7.23
N GLN A 18 -22.33 4.76 6.31
CA GLN A 18 -20.93 5.11 6.50
C GLN A 18 -20.74 6.62 6.66
N ALA A 19 -21.35 7.43 5.79
CA ALA A 19 -21.30 8.88 5.90
C ALA A 19 -21.87 9.37 7.25
N SER A 20 -22.97 8.77 7.71
CA SER A 20 -23.55 9.06 9.02
C SER A 20 -22.63 8.68 10.18
N ASN A 21 -21.95 7.51 10.10
CA ASN A 21 -21.00 7.08 11.12
C ASN A 21 -19.79 8.03 11.20
N ASP A 22 -19.35 8.53 10.05
CA ASP A 22 -18.21 9.44 9.94
C ASP A 22 -18.60 10.91 10.20
N GLY A 23 -19.89 11.18 10.46
CA GLY A 23 -20.40 12.52 10.77
C GLY A 23 -20.36 13.49 9.59
N VAL A 24 -20.29 12.98 8.36
CA VAL A 24 -20.18 13.77 7.13
C VAL A 24 -21.42 13.64 6.27
N LYS A 25 -21.63 14.59 5.36
CA LYS A 25 -22.69 14.50 4.37
C LYS A 25 -22.36 13.43 3.34
N VAL A 26 -23.39 12.78 2.81
CA VAL A 26 -23.28 11.71 1.81
C VAL A 26 -22.48 12.18 0.59
N GLU A 27 -22.72 13.41 0.14
CA GLU A 27 -22.03 13.98 -1.02
C GLU A 27 -20.53 14.16 -0.76
N ASP A 28 -20.18 14.57 0.45
CA ASP A 28 -18.77 14.77 0.83
C ASP A 28 -18.07 13.44 1.06
N TYR A 29 -18.76 12.46 1.63
CA TYR A 29 -18.28 11.09 1.75
C TYR A 29 -17.98 10.46 0.38
N VAL A 30 -18.90 10.60 -0.58
CA VAL A 30 -18.70 10.10 -1.96
C VAL A 30 -17.52 10.80 -2.64
N LYS A 31 -17.33 12.11 -2.45
CA LYS A 31 -16.16 12.82 -2.98
C LYS A 31 -14.85 12.28 -2.40
N ILE A 32 -14.81 12.00 -1.10
CA ILE A 32 -13.64 11.42 -0.43
C ILE A 32 -13.33 10.06 -1.05
N LEU A 33 -14.32 9.17 -1.17
CA LEU A 33 -14.14 7.85 -1.76
C LEU A 33 -13.61 7.91 -3.20
N ILE A 34 -14.15 8.81 -4.02
CA ILE A 34 -13.71 8.98 -5.41
C ILE A 34 -12.26 9.49 -5.46
N LYS A 35 -11.92 10.47 -4.62
CA LYS A 35 -10.55 11.00 -4.53
C LYS A 35 -9.57 9.90 -4.13
N GLU A 36 -9.85 9.17 -3.05
CA GLU A 36 -8.99 8.10 -2.59
C GLU A 36 -8.84 6.97 -3.63
N ALA A 37 -9.93 6.60 -4.31
CA ALA A 37 -9.87 5.61 -5.38
C ALA A 37 -8.99 6.08 -6.55
N SER A 38 -9.06 7.37 -6.89
CA SER A 38 -8.23 7.98 -7.95
C SER A 38 -6.76 8.02 -7.54
N ASP A 39 -6.47 8.50 -6.33
CA ASP A 39 -5.11 8.58 -5.78
C ASP A 39 -4.45 7.18 -5.71
N ARG A 40 -5.20 6.16 -5.26
CA ARG A 40 -4.70 4.77 -5.24
C ARG A 40 -4.39 4.26 -6.64
N ARG A 41 -5.22 4.59 -7.63
CA ARG A 41 -5.00 4.16 -9.01
C ARG A 41 -3.80 4.86 -9.63
N GLU A 42 -3.65 6.16 -9.42
CA GLU A 42 -2.48 6.92 -9.86
C GLU A 42 -1.19 6.39 -9.22
N GLN A 43 -1.22 6.07 -7.92
CA GLN A 43 -0.07 5.47 -7.23
C GLN A 43 0.28 4.09 -7.78
N SER A 44 -0.72 3.26 -8.08
CA SER A 44 -0.52 1.95 -8.72
C SER A 44 0.08 2.07 -10.12
N GLU A 45 -0.44 3.00 -10.93
CA GLU A 45 0.05 3.25 -12.28
C GLU A 45 1.50 3.77 -12.26
N LYS A 46 1.82 4.74 -11.38
CA LYS A 46 3.19 5.21 -11.15
C LYS A 46 4.12 4.14 -10.57
N ALA A 47 3.60 3.21 -9.76
CA ALA A 47 4.36 2.07 -9.30
C ALA A 47 4.63 1.07 -10.44
N SER A 48 3.71 0.93 -11.39
CA SER A 48 3.89 0.11 -12.60
C SER A 48 4.85 0.73 -13.61
N GLU A 49 4.99 2.05 -13.62
CA GLU A 49 5.97 2.77 -14.45
C GLU A 49 7.40 2.56 -13.96
N LYS A 50 7.58 2.29 -12.65
CA LYS A 50 8.90 2.05 -12.07
C LYS A 50 9.28 0.58 -12.23
N THR A 51 10.45 0.36 -12.80
CA THR A 51 11.10 -0.94 -12.82
C THR A 51 11.42 -1.40 -11.40
N PHE A 52 11.52 -2.72 -11.19
CA PHE A 52 11.94 -3.30 -9.92
C PHE A 52 13.26 -2.70 -9.39
N ARG A 53 14.17 -2.36 -10.31
CA ARG A 53 15.44 -1.68 -10.00
C ARG A 53 15.22 -0.27 -9.44
N GLU A 54 14.29 0.51 -9.98
CA GLU A 54 13.98 1.85 -9.48
C GLU A 54 13.27 1.81 -8.12
N ILE A 55 12.44 0.79 -7.91
CA ILE A 55 11.80 0.53 -6.60
C ILE A 55 12.87 0.24 -5.54
N LEU A 56 13.87 -0.58 -5.87
CA LEU A 56 14.95 -0.95 -4.95
C LEU A 56 16.12 0.03 -4.91
N ALA A 57 16.13 1.09 -5.73
CA ALA A 57 17.24 2.05 -5.78
C ALA A 57 17.61 2.63 -4.38
N PRO A 58 16.65 2.98 -3.49
CA PRO A 58 16.98 3.43 -2.14
C PRO A 58 17.66 2.34 -1.29
N VAL A 59 17.25 1.08 -1.45
CA VAL A 59 17.82 -0.07 -0.72
C VAL A 59 19.26 -0.32 -1.17
N HIS A 60 19.50 -0.34 -2.49
CA HIS A 60 20.85 -0.45 -3.04
C HIS A 60 21.77 0.69 -2.57
N LYS A 61 21.24 1.91 -2.52
CA LYS A 61 21.97 3.06 -2.00
C LYS A 61 22.33 2.88 -0.52
N GLY A 62 21.39 2.44 0.30
CA GLY A 62 21.64 2.16 1.73
C GLY A 62 22.74 1.12 1.95
N PHE A 63 22.76 0.04 1.15
CA PHE A 63 23.83 -0.96 1.21
C PHE A 63 25.18 -0.45 0.69
N THR A 64 25.17 0.42 -0.33
CA THR A 64 26.42 1.04 -0.80
C THR A 64 26.99 1.98 0.26
N GLU A 65 26.13 2.75 0.92
CA GLU A 65 26.52 3.68 1.99
C GLU A 65 26.96 2.98 3.28
N SER A 66 26.46 1.77 3.56
CA SER A 66 26.92 0.98 4.70
C SER A 66 28.35 0.44 4.54
N GLY A 67 28.86 0.43 3.30
CA GLY A 67 30.20 -0.11 2.98
C GLY A 67 30.30 -1.63 3.14
N MET A 68 29.17 -2.33 3.30
CA MET A 68 29.13 -3.78 3.36
C MET A 68 29.49 -4.38 2.00
N SER A 69 30.27 -5.44 2.02
CA SER A 69 30.50 -6.29 0.86
C SER A 69 29.23 -7.09 0.52
N GLU A 70 29.17 -7.60 -0.70
CA GLU A 70 28.05 -8.42 -1.16
C GLU A 70 27.86 -9.67 -0.31
N ASP A 71 28.95 -10.33 0.09
CA ASP A 71 28.93 -11.51 0.95
C ASP A 71 28.35 -11.21 2.34
N GLU A 72 28.70 -10.06 2.93
CA GLU A 72 28.15 -9.61 4.21
C GLU A 72 26.65 -9.31 4.13
N ILE A 73 26.20 -8.73 3.01
CA ILE A 73 24.77 -8.48 2.77
C ILE A 73 24.02 -9.81 2.64
N ILE A 74 24.56 -10.76 1.88
CA ILE A 74 23.96 -12.11 1.72
C ILE A 74 23.85 -12.79 3.08
N GLN A 75 24.95 -12.81 3.86
CA GLN A 75 24.97 -13.43 5.17
C GLN A 75 23.92 -12.81 6.10
N MET A 76 23.81 -11.49 6.15
CA MET A 76 22.81 -10.79 6.95
C MET A 76 21.37 -11.22 6.60
N PHE A 77 21.05 -11.36 5.32
CA PHE A 77 19.73 -11.83 4.89
C PHE A 77 19.47 -13.29 5.23
N GLU A 78 20.48 -14.15 5.13
CA GLU A 78 20.35 -15.56 5.49
C GLU A 78 20.11 -15.75 6.99
N GLU A 79 20.86 -15.05 7.83
CA GLU A 79 20.70 -15.06 9.29
C GLU A 79 19.30 -14.58 9.69
N ALA A 80 18.88 -13.41 9.20
CA ALA A 80 17.54 -12.88 9.49
C ALA A 80 16.41 -13.80 9.01
N ARG A 81 16.58 -14.47 7.86
CA ARG A 81 15.60 -15.44 7.35
C ARG A 81 15.51 -16.67 8.25
N GLU A 82 16.65 -17.18 8.70
CA GLU A 82 16.72 -18.35 9.58
C GLU A 82 16.07 -18.06 10.94
N GLU A 83 16.36 -16.90 11.54
CA GLU A 83 15.75 -16.47 12.81
C GLU A 83 14.21 -16.46 12.73
N VAL A 84 13.66 -15.81 11.69
CA VAL A 84 12.20 -15.77 11.46
C VAL A 84 11.63 -17.16 11.22
N TRP A 85 12.37 -18.05 10.55
CA TRP A 85 11.92 -19.43 10.34
C TRP A 85 11.86 -20.21 11.65
N GLN A 86 12.89 -20.10 12.50
CA GLN A 86 12.94 -20.73 13.82
C GLN A 86 11.83 -20.22 14.74
N GLU A 87 11.57 -18.92 14.77
CA GLU A 87 10.46 -18.33 15.56
C GLU A 87 9.10 -18.92 15.16
N LYS A 88 8.86 -19.10 13.85
CA LYS A 88 7.62 -19.70 13.35
C LYS A 88 7.50 -21.19 13.67
N GLN A 89 8.61 -21.92 13.72
CA GLN A 89 8.60 -23.34 14.12
C GLN A 89 8.37 -23.51 15.62
N ASN A 90 8.94 -22.63 16.44
CA ASN A 90 8.81 -22.68 17.90
C ASN A 90 7.47 -22.12 18.44
N SER A 91 6.69 -21.44 17.59
CA SER A 91 5.37 -20.90 17.93
C SER A 91 4.19 -21.83 17.57
N LYS A 92 4.46 -23.10 17.25
CA LYS A 92 3.46 -24.17 17.08
C LYS A 92 3.41 -25.08 18.30
#